data_AF-A0A0V0R8K9-F1
#
_entry.id   AF-A0A0V0R8K9-F1
#
_cell.length_a   1.000
_cell.length_b   1.000
_cell.length_c   1.000
_cell.angle_alpha   90.00
_cell.angle_beta   90.00
_cell.angle_gamma   90.00
#
_symmetry.space_group_name_H-M   'P 1'
#
loop_
_entity.id
_entity.type
_entity.pdbx_description
1 polymer ?
#
loop_
_entity_poly.entity_id
_entity_poly.type
_entity_poly.pdbx_seq_one_letter_code
_entity_poly.pdbx_strand_id
1 'polypeptide(L)'
;MEVEVNFTRSFLKHILKKDLYITDLEDIDPEQFNNLNWMLENSVEGLELNYTHCVDELGVIKTVDLVEKGSEIEITDKNKKEYVKAVAHYIMTDSIKEQTESFIQGFYDIVPISALKEVSEQQLGLILSGHQIIDGGFKVPHGGFKNYKLEITKIDDTKQLPVAHTCSREMDLPAYTSKEILRKKLEISIYEGAKGFHIG
;
A
#
# COMPACT_ATOMS: atom_id res chain seq x y z
N MET A 1 -22.25 -11.97 -6.75
CA MET A 1 -21.85 -11.11 -5.63
C MET A 1 -20.35 -11.30 -5.53
N GLU A 2 -19.59 -10.37 -6.10
CA GLU A 2 -18.13 -10.39 -5.95
C GLU A 2 -17.83 -9.89 -4.55
N VAL A 3 -17.15 -10.70 -3.74
CA VAL A 3 -16.67 -10.29 -2.42
C VAL A 3 -15.40 -9.50 -2.67
N GLU A 4 -15.46 -8.18 -2.46
CA GLU A 4 -14.29 -7.33 -2.52
C GLU A 4 -13.45 -7.59 -1.26
N VAL A 5 -12.39 -8.39 -1.41
CA VAL A 5 -11.45 -8.68 -0.31
C VAL A 5 -10.40 -7.57 -0.30
N ASN A 6 -10.42 -6.75 0.75
CA ASN A 6 -9.42 -5.71 0.97
C ASN A 6 -8.49 -6.14 2.11
N PHE A 7 -7.22 -6.38 1.78
CA PHE A 7 -6.20 -6.77 2.75
C PHE A 7 -5.48 -5.52 3.26
N THR A 8 -5.20 -5.48 4.56
CA THR A 8 -4.43 -4.39 5.16
C THR A 8 -2.97 -4.43 4.69
N ARG A 9 -2.29 -3.29 4.71
CA ARG A 9 -0.89 -3.20 4.31
C ARG A 9 0.02 -4.10 5.16
N SER A 10 -0.22 -4.19 6.46
CA SER A 10 0.52 -5.07 7.37
C SER A 10 0.40 -6.55 6.98
N PHE A 11 -0.80 -7.01 6.61
CA PHE A 11 -1.01 -8.38 6.16
C PHE A 11 -0.28 -8.68 4.85
N LEU A 12 -0.34 -7.75 3.89
CA LEU A 12 0.38 -7.88 2.62
C LEU A 12 1.90 -7.91 2.84
N LYS A 13 2.41 -7.15 3.82
CA LYS A 13 3.83 -7.18 4.21
C LYS A 13 4.24 -8.51 4.82
N HIS A 14 3.39 -9.14 5.63
CA HIS A 14 3.65 -10.50 6.13
C HIS A 14 3.83 -11.50 4.99
N ILE A 15 2.95 -11.47 3.98
CA ILE A 15 3.07 -12.33 2.79
C ILE A 15 4.36 -12.04 2.01
N LEU A 16 4.79 -10.78 1.94
CA LEU A 16 6.02 -10.39 1.23
C LEU A 16 7.30 -10.51 2.07
N LYS A 17 7.19 -10.90 3.35
CA LYS A 17 8.29 -10.88 4.34
C LYS A 17 9.00 -9.53 4.44
N LYS A 18 8.23 -8.45 4.45
CA LYS A 18 8.71 -7.08 4.60
C LYS A 18 8.58 -6.58 6.04
N ASP A 19 9.41 -5.61 6.40
CA ASP A 19 9.35 -4.96 7.70
C ASP A 19 8.05 -4.18 7.89
N LEU A 20 7.51 -4.28 9.10
CA LEU A 20 6.36 -3.51 9.56
C LEU A 20 6.82 -2.18 10.19
N TYR A 21 6.02 -1.16 9.97
CA TYR A 21 6.16 0.16 10.58
C TYR A 21 4.87 0.55 11.28
N ILE A 22 4.96 1.46 12.25
CA ILE A 22 3.80 1.96 13.00
C ILE A 22 2.69 2.52 12.08
N THR A 23 3.07 3.10 10.94
CA THR A 23 2.13 3.59 9.92
C THR A 23 1.28 2.51 9.29
N ASP A 24 1.70 1.24 9.32
CA ASP A 24 0.90 0.13 8.80
C ASP A 24 -0.25 -0.25 9.75
N LEU A 25 -0.24 0.25 10.99
CA LEU A 25 -1.33 0.11 11.95
C LEU A 25 -2.53 1.00 11.60
N GLU A 26 -2.31 2.13 10.90
CA GLU A 26 -3.37 3.09 10.54
C GLU A 26 -4.51 2.44 9.76
N ASP A 27 -4.18 1.48 8.87
CA ASP A 27 -5.18 0.75 8.08
C ASP A 27 -5.98 -0.28 8.89
N ILE A 28 -5.51 -0.66 10.09
CA ILE A 28 -6.15 -1.65 10.98
C ILE A 28 -6.93 -0.95 12.09
N ASP A 29 -6.25 -0.07 12.80
CA ASP A 29 -6.75 0.63 13.98
C ASP A 29 -6.22 2.07 13.99
N PRO A 30 -6.95 3.00 13.33
CA PRO A 30 -6.57 4.41 13.27
C PRO A 30 -6.52 5.06 14.66
N GLU A 31 -7.34 4.61 15.61
CA GLU A 31 -7.37 5.16 16.96
C GLU A 31 -6.08 4.79 17.69
N GLN A 32 -5.70 3.51 17.68
CA GLN A 32 -4.45 3.07 18.26
C GLN A 32 -3.24 3.69 17.57
N PHE A 33 -3.25 3.85 16.25
CA PHE A 33 -2.19 4.58 15.55
C PHE A 33 -2.01 6.00 16.08
N ASN A 34 -3.10 6.75 16.23
CA ASN A 34 -3.07 8.11 16.77
C ASN A 34 -2.59 8.14 18.23
N ASN A 35 -3.09 7.24 19.07
CA ASN A 35 -2.71 7.14 20.48
C ASN A 35 -1.20 6.84 20.63
N LEU A 36 -0.68 5.88 19.87
CA LEU A 36 0.73 5.53 19.93
C LEU A 36 1.63 6.64 19.38
N ASN A 37 1.23 7.33 18.30
CA ASN A 37 1.95 8.51 17.82
C ASN A 37 1.97 9.64 18.86
N TRP A 38 0.83 9.89 19.52
CA TRP A 38 0.76 10.87 20.59
C TRP A 38 1.75 10.54 21.71
N MET A 39 1.86 9.26 22.12
CA MET A 39 2.84 8.84 23.13
C MET A 39 4.29 9.08 22.69
N LEU A 40 4.61 8.91 21.40
CA LEU A 40 5.96 9.17 20.90
C LEU A 40 6.36 10.65 21.04
N GLU A 41 5.39 11.56 20.89
CA GLU A 41 5.62 13.01 20.90
C GLU A 41 5.44 13.66 22.28
N ASN A 42 4.66 13.04 23.17
CA ASN A 42 4.26 13.61 24.46
C ASN A 42 4.81 12.81 25.64
N SER A 43 4.91 13.44 26.80
CA SER A 43 5.32 12.73 28.02
C SER A 43 4.23 11.75 28.47
N VAL A 44 4.64 10.56 28.87
CA VAL A 44 3.75 9.50 29.39
C VAL A 44 3.84 9.33 30.90
N GLU A 45 4.63 10.17 31.58
CA GLU A 45 4.82 10.12 33.02
C GLU A 45 3.49 10.39 33.76
N GLY A 46 3.12 9.51 34.69
CA GLY A 46 1.89 9.64 35.48
C GLY A 46 0.61 9.18 34.75
N LEU A 47 0.72 8.55 33.59
CA LEU A 47 -0.42 7.90 32.92
C LEU A 47 -0.76 6.52 33.48
N GLU A 48 0.03 6.01 34.44
CA GLU A 48 -0.16 4.70 35.09
C GLU A 48 -0.31 3.54 34.09
N LEU A 49 0.39 3.64 32.96
CA LEU A 49 0.41 2.62 31.92
C LEU A 49 1.42 1.53 32.27
N ASN A 50 1.16 0.30 31.81
CA ASN A 50 2.09 -0.82 31.88
C ASN A 50 2.19 -1.54 30.53
N TYR A 51 3.03 -2.58 30.43
CA TYR A 51 3.19 -3.37 29.20
C TYR A 51 2.03 -4.38 29.00
N THR A 52 0.79 -3.91 29.04
CA THR A 52 -0.39 -4.73 28.76
C THR A 52 -1.22 -4.15 27.63
N HIS A 53 -2.05 -4.99 27.02
CA HIS A 53 -3.00 -4.57 26.01
C HIS A 53 -4.35 -5.24 26.20
N CYS A 54 -5.43 -4.50 25.96
CA CYS A 54 -6.79 -5.02 26.05
C CYS A 54 -7.25 -5.51 24.68
N VAL A 55 -7.80 -6.72 24.62
CA VAL A 55 -8.21 -7.40 23.40
C VAL A 55 -9.65 -7.85 23.55
N ASP A 56 -10.48 -7.57 22.56
CA ASP A 56 -11.83 -8.14 22.48
C ASP A 56 -11.77 -9.45 21.67
N GLU A 57 -11.89 -10.58 22.37
CA GLU A 57 -12.03 -11.88 21.74
C GLU A 57 -13.50 -12.34 21.79
N LEU A 58 -14.23 -12.11 20.70
CA LEU A 58 -15.62 -12.56 20.52
C LEU A 58 -16.58 -12.01 21.60
N GLY A 59 -16.40 -10.75 21.99
CA GLY A 59 -17.18 -10.05 23.01
C GLY A 59 -16.62 -10.20 24.42
N VAL A 60 -15.50 -10.90 24.59
CA VAL A 60 -14.81 -11.07 25.88
C VAL A 60 -13.55 -10.24 25.88
N ILE A 61 -13.55 -9.18 26.69
CA ILE A 61 -12.38 -8.34 26.90
C ILE A 61 -11.37 -9.10 27.77
N LYS A 62 -10.16 -9.28 27.25
CA LYS A 62 -9.02 -9.85 27.95
C LYS A 62 -7.88 -8.85 28.00
N THR A 63 -7.10 -8.90 29.07
CA THR A 63 -5.85 -8.17 29.18
C THR A 63 -4.70 -9.15 28.95
N VAL A 64 -3.82 -8.82 28.02
CA VAL A 64 -2.64 -9.62 27.70
C VAL A 64 -1.37 -8.86 28.07
N ASP A 65 -0.40 -9.60 28.58
CA ASP A 65 0.95 -9.10 28.81
C ASP A 65 1.69 -9.05 27.46
N LEU A 66 2.19 -7.87 27.08
CA LEU A 66 2.95 -7.68 25.83
C LEU A 66 4.39 -8.20 25.92
N VAL A 67 4.90 -8.31 27.14
CA VAL A 67 6.21 -8.87 27.49
C VAL A 67 6.06 -9.69 28.76
N GLU A 68 7.06 -10.50 29.11
CA GLU A 68 7.02 -11.28 30.35
C GLU A 68 6.81 -10.37 31.58
N LYS A 69 5.73 -10.63 32.33
CA LYS A 69 5.28 -9.81 33.48
C LYS A 69 5.02 -8.35 33.11
N GLY A 70 4.45 -8.12 31.94
CA GLY A 70 4.18 -6.78 31.41
C GLY A 70 3.34 -5.92 32.35
N SER A 71 2.39 -6.51 33.08
CA SER A 71 1.58 -5.83 34.10
C SER A 71 2.39 -5.20 35.24
N GLU A 72 3.60 -5.69 35.52
CA GLU A 72 4.49 -5.19 36.58
C GLU A 72 5.46 -4.10 36.07
N ILE A 73 5.53 -3.86 34.76
CA ILE A 73 6.47 -2.94 34.15
C ILE A 73 5.75 -1.65 33.75
N GLU A 74 6.01 -0.57 34.50
CA GLU A 74 5.46 0.76 34.24
C GLU A 74 6.06 1.41 32.97
N ILE A 75 5.23 2.12 32.21
CA ILE A 75 5.66 2.89 31.06
C ILE A 75 6.15 4.27 31.50
N THR A 76 7.35 4.62 31.08
CA THR A 76 8.03 5.88 31.32
C THR A 76 8.50 6.47 30.00
N ASP A 77 8.92 7.74 29.99
CA ASP A 77 9.46 8.35 28.76
C ASP A 77 10.71 7.65 28.23
N LYS A 78 11.40 6.87 29.07
CA LYS A 78 12.59 6.11 28.71
C LYS A 78 12.29 4.82 27.94
N ASN A 79 11.16 4.17 28.22
CA ASN A 79 10.81 2.86 27.65
C ASN A 79 9.56 2.91 26.75
N LYS A 80 8.94 4.08 26.56
CA LYS A 80 7.73 4.21 25.75
C LYS A 80 7.90 3.80 24.29
N LYS A 81 9.11 3.91 23.72
CA LYS A 81 9.36 3.51 22.32
C LYS A 81 9.26 2.00 22.15
N GLU A 82 9.77 1.26 23.12
CA GLU A 82 9.70 -0.19 23.21
C GLU A 82 8.25 -0.65 23.44
N TYR A 83 7.51 0.06 24.30
CA TYR A 83 6.08 -0.16 24.48
C TYR A 83 5.29 0.04 23.19
N VAL A 84 5.48 1.16 22.50
CA VAL A 84 4.82 1.44 21.22
C VAL A 84 5.12 0.36 20.19
N LYS A 85 6.37 -0.09 20.10
CA LYS A 85 6.75 -1.22 19.22
C LYS A 85 6.04 -2.52 19.62
N ALA A 86 5.95 -2.83 20.92
CA ALA A 86 5.31 -4.03 21.42
C ALA A 86 3.82 -4.06 21.12
N VAL A 87 3.09 -2.95 21.36
CA VAL A 87 1.68 -2.82 21.02
C VAL A 87 1.46 -2.98 19.52
N ALA A 88 2.22 -2.25 18.70
CA ALA A 88 2.10 -2.30 17.25
C ALA A 88 2.40 -3.71 16.70
N HIS A 89 3.44 -4.38 17.23
CA HIS A 89 3.76 -5.76 16.86
C HIS A 89 2.65 -6.73 17.26
N TYR A 90 2.12 -6.61 18.47
CA TYR A 90 1.05 -7.47 18.95
C TYR A 90 -0.21 -7.37 18.07
N ILE A 91 -0.67 -6.15 17.79
CA ILE A 91 -1.87 -5.92 16.97
C ILE A 91 -1.65 -6.44 15.54
N MET A 92 -0.52 -6.12 14.92
CA MET A 92 -0.29 -6.46 13.52
C MET A 92 0.18 -7.90 13.30
N THR A 93 0.68 -8.59 14.33
CA THR A 93 1.37 -9.90 14.18
C THR A 93 0.88 -10.92 15.18
N ASP A 94 1.13 -10.72 16.48
CA ASP A 94 0.93 -11.80 17.47
C ASP A 94 -0.54 -12.20 17.61
N SER A 95 -1.45 -11.21 17.57
CA SER A 95 -2.90 -11.43 17.71
C SER A 95 -3.53 -12.26 16.58
N ILE A 96 -2.86 -12.32 15.43
CA ILE A 96 -3.33 -13.03 14.21
C ILE A 96 -2.32 -14.05 13.71
N LYS A 97 -1.36 -14.45 14.55
CA LYS A 97 -0.18 -15.21 14.13
C LYS A 97 -0.53 -16.55 13.50
N GLU A 98 -1.35 -17.36 14.17
CA GLU A 98 -1.67 -18.72 13.71
C GLU A 98 -2.40 -18.70 12.36
N GLN A 99 -3.33 -17.77 12.18
CA GLN A 99 -4.11 -17.59 10.96
C GLN A 99 -3.24 -17.07 9.82
N THR A 100 -2.37 -16.10 10.13
CA THR A 100 -1.45 -15.50 9.16
C THR A 100 -0.42 -16.50 8.67
N GLU A 101 0.21 -17.26 9.57
CA GLU A 101 1.18 -18.31 9.20
C GLU A 101 0.53 -19.41 8.36
N SER A 102 -0.67 -19.87 8.75
CA SER A 102 -1.43 -20.87 7.99
C SER A 102 -1.78 -20.39 6.59
N PHE A 103 -2.22 -19.13 6.46
CA PHE A 103 -2.51 -18.52 5.16
C PHE A 103 -1.26 -18.43 4.29
N ILE A 104 -0.15 -17.90 4.83
CA ILE A 104 1.10 -17.71 4.10
C ILE A 104 1.65 -19.05 3.61
N GLN A 105 1.58 -20.10 4.44
CA GLN A 105 2.01 -21.43 4.04
C GLN A 105 1.21 -21.93 2.84
N GLY A 106 -0.13 -21.91 2.92
CA GLY A 106 -0.98 -22.33 1.80
C GLY A 106 -0.82 -21.45 0.55
N PHE A 107 -0.55 -20.15 0.73
CA PHE A 107 -0.25 -19.25 -0.37
C PHE A 107 1.04 -19.63 -1.10
N TYR A 108 2.11 -19.93 -0.35
CA TYR A 108 3.40 -20.31 -0.93
C TYR A 108 3.42 -21.71 -1.56
N ASP A 109 2.51 -22.59 -1.18
CA ASP A 109 2.33 -23.89 -1.85
C ASP A 109 1.87 -23.70 -3.31
N ILE A 110 1.26 -22.55 -3.63
CA ILE A 110 0.74 -22.22 -4.97
C ILE A 110 1.65 -21.19 -5.67
N VAL A 111 2.07 -20.16 -4.95
CA VAL A 111 2.83 -19.02 -5.49
C VAL A 111 4.25 -19.03 -4.90
N PRO A 112 5.27 -19.38 -5.69
CA PRO A 112 6.64 -19.40 -5.21
C PRO A 112 7.07 -18.01 -4.72
N ILE A 113 7.67 -17.95 -3.53
CA ILE A 113 8.15 -16.68 -2.95
C ILE A 113 9.09 -15.91 -3.89
N SER A 114 9.85 -16.62 -4.73
CA SER A 114 10.73 -16.01 -5.73
C SER A 114 9.98 -15.16 -6.77
N ALA A 115 8.72 -15.47 -7.06
CA ALA A 115 7.88 -14.69 -7.97
C ALA A 115 7.43 -13.35 -7.35
N LEU A 116 7.54 -13.19 -6.03
CA LEU A 116 7.10 -12.01 -5.29
C LEU A 116 8.22 -11.00 -5.04
N LYS A 117 9.46 -11.30 -5.46
CA LYS A 117 10.65 -10.52 -5.09
C LYS A 117 10.55 -9.03 -5.41
N GLU A 118 9.92 -8.69 -6.53
CA GLU A 118 9.76 -7.30 -7.01
C GLU A 118 8.31 -6.79 -6.84
N VAL A 119 7.44 -7.57 -6.19
CA VAL A 119 6.02 -7.21 -6.00
C VAL A 119 5.88 -6.29 -4.79
N SER A 120 5.26 -5.13 -5.00
CA SER A 120 4.89 -4.23 -3.91
C SER A 120 3.62 -4.70 -3.19
N GLU A 121 3.39 -4.19 -1.99
CA GLU A 121 2.20 -4.42 -1.18
C GLU A 121 0.95 -4.06 -1.98
N GLN A 122 0.97 -2.89 -2.63
CA GLN A 122 -0.13 -2.43 -3.48
C GLN A 122 -0.37 -3.37 -4.67
N GLN A 123 0.69 -3.85 -5.32
CA GLN A 123 0.56 -4.79 -6.42
C GLN A 123 0.01 -6.13 -5.93
N LEU A 124 0.51 -6.67 -4.82
CA LEU A 124 0.00 -7.91 -4.26
C LEU A 124 -1.48 -7.78 -3.88
N GLY A 125 -1.86 -6.68 -3.22
CA GLY A 125 -3.25 -6.39 -2.88
C GLY A 125 -4.16 -6.41 -4.11
N LEU A 126 -3.76 -5.72 -5.18
CA LEU A 126 -4.51 -5.74 -6.45
C LEU A 126 -4.64 -7.15 -7.03
N ILE A 127 -3.55 -7.91 -7.10
CA ILE A 127 -3.55 -9.29 -7.62
C ILE A 127 -4.53 -10.16 -6.82
N LEU A 128 -4.47 -10.09 -5.48
CA LEU A 128 -5.31 -10.90 -4.60
C LEU A 128 -6.79 -10.49 -4.64
N SER A 129 -7.08 -9.20 -4.82
CA SER A 129 -8.44 -8.69 -5.00
C SER A 129 -8.99 -8.95 -6.42
N GLY A 130 -8.35 -9.79 -7.22
CA GLY A 130 -8.78 -10.15 -8.57
C GLY A 130 -8.62 -9.03 -9.60
N HIS A 131 -7.92 -7.94 -9.25
CA HIS A 131 -7.58 -6.89 -10.20
C HIS A 131 -6.40 -7.35 -11.05
N GLN A 132 -6.60 -7.42 -12.36
CA GLN A 132 -5.50 -7.66 -13.29
C GLN A 132 -4.53 -6.48 -13.25
N ILE A 133 -3.31 -6.72 -12.78
CA ILE A 133 -2.19 -5.81 -13.04
C ILE A 133 -1.79 -6.03 -14.48
N ILE A 134 -2.27 -5.15 -15.36
CA ILE A 134 -1.76 -5.04 -16.71
C ILE A 134 -0.71 -3.93 -16.63
N ASP A 135 0.56 -4.28 -16.85
CA ASP A 135 1.67 -3.34 -16.84
C ASP A 135 1.35 -2.05 -17.62
N GLY A 136 1.36 -0.91 -16.90
CA GLY A 136 1.45 0.42 -17.52
C GLY A 136 0.29 1.41 -17.30
N GLY A 137 -0.76 1.02 -16.57
CA GLY A 137 -1.84 1.93 -16.12
C GLY A 137 -3.04 1.98 -17.06
N PHE A 138 -4.23 1.73 -16.50
CA PHE A 138 -5.56 2.24 -16.91
C PHE A 138 -6.62 1.32 -16.29
N LYS A 139 -7.69 1.90 -15.73
CA LYS A 139 -8.90 1.14 -15.43
C LYS A 139 -9.49 0.72 -16.78
N VAL A 140 -9.53 -0.58 -17.07
CA VAL A 140 -10.22 -1.08 -18.26
C VAL A 140 -11.69 -0.72 -18.08
N PRO A 141 -12.29 0.07 -18.97
CA PRO A 141 -13.69 0.43 -18.85
C PRO A 141 -14.57 -0.80 -18.87
N HIS A 142 -15.70 -0.76 -18.18
CA HIS A 142 -16.65 -1.86 -18.17
C HIS A 142 -17.06 -2.19 -19.63
N GLY A 143 -16.73 -3.40 -20.11
CA GLY A 143 -16.93 -3.82 -21.52
C GLY A 143 -15.69 -3.73 -22.44
N GLY A 144 -14.50 -3.40 -21.90
CA GLY A 144 -13.24 -3.37 -22.64
C GLY A 144 -13.06 -2.15 -23.57
N PHE A 145 -11.96 -2.11 -24.33
CA PHE A 145 -11.61 -0.97 -25.17
C PHE A 145 -12.32 -0.91 -26.54
N LYS A 146 -13.21 -1.86 -26.83
CA LYS A 146 -13.94 -1.91 -28.12
C LYS A 146 -14.75 -0.63 -28.40
N ASN A 147 -15.21 0.04 -27.35
CA ASN A 147 -15.93 1.31 -27.40
C ASN A 147 -15.04 2.53 -27.04
N TYR A 148 -13.74 2.31 -26.87
CA TYR A 148 -12.73 3.32 -26.52
C TYR A 148 -11.70 3.41 -27.65
N LYS A 149 -12.13 4.00 -28.77
CA LYS A 149 -11.25 4.30 -29.90
C LYS A 149 -10.38 5.50 -29.56
N LEU A 150 -9.06 5.30 -29.54
CA LEU A 150 -8.07 6.39 -29.52
C LEU A 150 -7.81 6.81 -30.96
N GLU A 151 -7.85 8.11 -31.24
CA GLU A 151 -7.53 8.64 -32.56
C GLU A 151 -6.15 9.32 -32.53
N ILE A 152 -5.30 9.01 -33.52
CA ILE A 152 -3.96 9.58 -33.62
C ILE A 152 -3.91 10.50 -34.82
N THR A 153 -3.62 11.77 -34.57
CA THR A 153 -3.47 12.79 -35.60
C THR A 153 -2.00 13.07 -35.83
N LYS A 154 -1.56 12.98 -37.09
CA LYS A 154 -0.17 13.31 -37.45
C LYS A 154 -0.01 14.83 -37.52
N ILE A 155 1.04 15.35 -36.87
CA ILE A 155 1.45 16.75 -36.94
C ILE A 155 2.82 16.86 -37.63
N ASP A 156 3.02 17.84 -38.51
CA ASP A 156 4.28 17.96 -39.27
C ASP A 156 5.41 18.64 -38.49
N ASP A 157 5.12 19.39 -37.42
CA ASP A 157 6.14 20.03 -36.57
C ASP A 157 6.83 19.04 -35.62
N THR A 158 7.98 18.52 -36.06
CA THR A 158 8.75 17.50 -35.35
C THR A 158 9.47 17.99 -34.09
N LYS A 159 9.42 19.28 -33.75
CA LYS A 159 10.10 19.82 -32.56
C LYS A 159 9.28 19.65 -31.29
N GLN A 160 7.96 19.60 -31.42
CA GLN A 160 7.02 19.49 -30.31
C GLN A 160 7.06 18.11 -29.65
N LEU A 161 6.54 18.02 -28.42
CA LEU A 161 6.25 16.75 -27.76
C LEU A 161 4.89 16.22 -28.22
N PRO A 162 4.64 14.91 -28.12
CA PRO A 162 3.29 14.37 -28.31
C PRO A 162 2.34 14.93 -27.26
N VAL A 163 1.10 15.21 -27.65
CA VAL A 163 0.08 15.77 -26.77
C VAL A 163 -1.15 14.87 -26.78
N ALA A 164 -1.68 14.57 -25.59
CA ALA A 164 -2.89 13.79 -25.43
C ALA A 164 -4.06 14.69 -25.00
N HIS A 165 -5.17 14.59 -25.71
CA HIS A 165 -6.44 15.25 -25.37
C HIS A 165 -7.33 14.24 -24.67
N THR A 166 -7.29 14.23 -23.34
CA THR A 166 -7.89 13.17 -22.51
C THR A 166 -9.42 13.09 -22.64
N CYS A 167 -10.11 14.22 -22.83
CA CYS A 167 -11.56 14.27 -22.98
C CYS A 167 -12.05 13.79 -24.35
N SER A 168 -11.32 14.11 -25.43
CA SER A 168 -11.66 13.71 -26.81
C SER A 168 -11.04 12.38 -27.22
N ARG A 169 -10.11 11.82 -26.43
CA ARG A 169 -9.39 10.57 -26.73
C ARG A 169 -8.61 10.65 -28.03
N GLU A 170 -7.98 11.80 -28.23
CA GLU A 170 -7.12 12.08 -29.36
C GLU A 170 -5.67 12.24 -28.89
N MET A 171 -4.73 11.82 -29.74
CA MET A 171 -3.31 12.07 -29.53
C MET A 171 -2.72 12.71 -30.78
N ASP A 172 -2.17 13.90 -30.57
CA ASP A 172 -1.40 14.61 -31.57
C ASP A 172 0.04 14.10 -31.55
N LEU A 173 0.45 13.49 -32.67
CA LEU A 173 1.74 12.85 -32.82
C LEU A 173 2.58 13.53 -33.91
N PRO A 174 3.64 14.25 -33.52
CA PRO A 174 4.58 14.80 -34.48
C PRO A 174 5.23 13.74 -35.37
N ALA A 175 5.52 14.09 -36.62
CA ALA A 175 6.09 13.24 -37.65
C ALA A 175 7.58 12.95 -37.44
N TYR A 176 7.95 12.40 -36.29
CA TYR A 176 9.35 12.14 -35.96
C TYR A 176 10.02 11.24 -37.00
N THR A 177 11.24 11.61 -37.36
CA THR A 177 12.00 10.98 -38.45
C THR A 177 12.58 9.61 -38.07
N SER A 178 12.58 9.24 -36.79
CA SER A 178 13.04 7.93 -36.33
C SER A 178 12.26 7.43 -35.11
N LYS A 179 12.20 6.10 -34.97
CA LYS A 179 11.58 5.40 -33.83
C LYS A 179 12.23 5.76 -32.48
N GLU A 180 13.54 5.97 -32.48
CA GLU A 180 14.28 6.32 -31.27
C GLU A 180 13.92 7.72 -30.76
N ILE A 181 13.77 8.69 -31.67
CA ILE A 181 13.32 10.04 -31.33
C ILE A 181 11.89 10.00 -30.78
N LEU A 182 11.00 9.25 -31.43
CA LEU A 182 9.62 9.05 -30.97
C LEU A 182 9.58 8.50 -29.54
N ARG A 183 10.33 7.42 -29.26
CA ARG A 183 10.37 6.79 -27.92
C ARG A 183 10.81 7.80 -26.86
N LYS A 184 11.93 8.48 -27.09
CA LYS A 184 12.49 9.44 -26.13
C LYS A 184 11.53 10.60 -25.86
N LYS A 185 10.86 11.11 -26.91
CA LYS A 185 9.91 12.22 -26.80
C LYS A 185 8.62 11.79 -26.08
N LEU A 186 8.15 10.56 -26.32
CA LEU A 186 7.01 9.98 -25.58
C LEU A 186 7.34 9.80 -24.09
N GLU A 187 8.50 9.24 -23.76
CA GLU A 187 8.94 9.07 -22.37
C GLU A 187 8.96 10.41 -21.63
N ILE A 188 9.55 11.45 -22.25
CA ILE A 188 9.54 12.80 -21.70
C ILE A 188 8.10 13.28 -21.45
N SER A 189 7.20 13.15 -22.43
CA SER A 189 5.80 13.59 -22.27
C SER A 189 5.04 12.84 -21.16
N ILE A 190 5.31 11.56 -20.96
CA ILE A 190 4.65 10.73 -19.94
C ILE A 190 5.16 11.08 -18.54
N TYR A 191 6.48 11.20 -18.36
CA TYR A 191 7.08 11.37 -17.05
C TYR A 191 7.17 12.84 -16.59
N GLU A 192 7.26 13.78 -17.52
CA GLU A 192 7.31 15.21 -17.21
C GLU A 192 5.92 15.86 -17.28
N GLY A 193 5.05 15.42 -18.20
CA GLY A 193 3.67 15.91 -18.32
C GLY A 193 2.74 15.49 -17.17
N ALA A 194 3.09 14.45 -16.42
CA ALA A 194 2.31 13.95 -15.28
C ALA A 194 2.41 14.81 -14.00
N LYS A 195 3.17 15.91 -13.99
CA LYS A 195 3.36 16.79 -12.81
C LYS A 195 2.41 18.00 -12.71
N GLY A 196 1.42 18.13 -13.60
CA GLY A 196 0.28 19.06 -13.40
C GLY A 196 0.48 20.52 -13.88
N PHE A 197 -0.65 21.05 -14.39
CA PHE A 197 -1.01 22.40 -14.87
C PHE A 197 0.07 23.47 -15.06
N HIS A 198 0.40 23.76 -16.31
CA HIS A 198 0.84 25.11 -16.70
C HIS A 198 -0.39 25.88 -17.16
N ILE A 199 -0.91 26.76 -16.29
CA ILE A 199 -1.72 27.89 -16.73
C ILE A 199 -0.76 28.83 -17.46
N GLY A 200 -0.98 29.01 -18.76
CA GLY A 200 -0.50 30.18 -19.50
C GLY A 200 -1.55 31.28 -19.43
#